data_AF-A0A9E7AI80-F1
#
_entry.id   AF-A0A9E7AI80-F1
#
_cell.length_a   1.000
_cell.length_b   1.000
_cell.length_c   1.000
_cell.angle_alpha   90.00
_cell.angle_beta   90.00
_cell.angle_gamma   90.00
#
_symmetry.space_group_name_H-M   'P 1'
#
loop_
_entity.id
_entity.type
_entity.pdbx_description
1 polymer ?
#
loop_
_entity_poly.entity_id
_entity_poly.type
_entity_poly.pdbx_seq_one_letter_code
_entity_poly.pdbx_strand_id
1 'polypeptide(L)'
;MARPDPIPELIRDFICRQPQTWSYSQLAEACRKTFGREAPDAEAIRTWWLARGKRPDPRARILNDPEVAAFIRDYAGRLSPPLILGKLRATFPAARVPARSSLYRHISAVLSDDALNDR
;
A
#
# COMPACT_ATOMS: atom_id res chain seq x y z
N MET A 1 -16.47 29.00 7.24
CA MET A 1 -17.26 27.81 7.65
C MET A 1 -16.56 26.58 7.11
N ALA A 2 -15.99 25.73 7.97
CA ALA A 2 -15.38 24.48 7.52
C ALA A 2 -16.49 23.57 6.97
N ARG A 3 -16.34 23.06 5.75
CA ARG A 3 -17.24 22.02 5.24
C ARG A 3 -17.13 20.82 6.19
N PRO A 4 -18.26 20.25 6.66
CA PRO A 4 -18.20 19.04 7.47
C PRO A 4 -17.46 17.95 6.69
N ASP A 5 -16.52 17.28 7.35
CA ASP A 5 -15.77 16.19 6.73
C ASP A 5 -16.76 15.10 6.28
N PRO A 6 -16.64 14.58 5.05
CA PRO A 6 -17.59 13.61 4.50
C PRO A 6 -17.48 12.22 5.16
N ILE A 7 -16.48 12.01 6.03
CA ILE A 7 -16.22 10.72 6.68
C ILE A 7 -16.29 10.91 8.21
N PRO A 8 -17.16 10.15 8.92
CA PRO A 8 -17.20 10.15 10.38
C PRO A 8 -15.83 9.91 11.02
N GLU A 9 -15.58 10.52 12.18
CA GLU A 9 -14.29 10.43 12.89
C GLU A 9 -13.86 8.99 13.21
N LEU A 10 -14.81 8.17 13.68
CA LEU A 10 -14.59 6.75 13.96
C LEU A 10 -14.07 5.98 12.74
N ILE A 11 -14.57 6.30 11.55
CA ILE A 11 -14.14 5.66 10.32
C ILE A 11 -12.77 6.20 9.89
N ARG A 12 -12.52 7.51 10.05
CA ARG A 12 -11.20 8.11 9.78
C ARG A 12 -10.10 7.45 10.61
N ASP A 13 -10.35 7.23 11.89
CA ASP A 13 -9.41 6.55 12.79
C ASP A 13 -9.19 5.09 12.38
N PHE A 14 -10.26 4.40 12.00
CA PHE A 14 -10.15 3.03 11.48
C PHE A 14 -9.27 2.96 10.23
N ILE A 15 -9.49 3.84 9.25
CA ILE A 15 -8.70 3.88 8.00
C ILE A 15 -7.23 4.21 8.31
N CYS A 16 -6.96 5.13 9.24
CA CYS A 16 -5.59 5.49 9.63
C CYS A 16 -4.81 4.34 10.31
N ARG A 17 -5.50 3.41 10.96
CA ARG A 17 -4.91 2.21 11.59
C ARG A 17 -4.64 1.08 10.60
N GLN A 18 -5.18 1.14 9.39
CA GLN A 18 -4.94 0.13 8.37
C GLN A 18 -3.56 0.28 7.74
N PRO A 19 -3.02 -0.80 7.14
CA PRO A 19 -1.76 -0.72 6.41
C PRO A 19 -1.81 0.36 5.33
N GLN A 20 -0.82 1.24 5.32
CA GLN A 20 -0.68 2.35 4.36
C GLN A 20 -0.45 1.86 2.91
N THR A 21 -0.21 0.57 2.74
CA THR A 21 -0.08 -0.14 1.47
C THR A 21 -1.43 -0.49 0.85
N TRP A 22 -2.53 -0.45 1.60
CA TRP A 22 -3.84 -0.79 1.07
C TRP A 22 -4.33 0.25 0.06
N SER A 23 -4.88 -0.24 -1.04
CA SER A 23 -5.60 0.59 -2.00
C SER A 23 -6.89 1.16 -1.38
N TYR A 24 -7.41 2.25 -1.95
CA TYR A 24 -8.68 2.83 -1.51
C TYR A 24 -9.85 1.85 -1.60
N SER A 25 -9.84 0.95 -2.59
CA SER A 25 -10.86 -0.11 -2.72
C SER A 25 -10.78 -1.12 -1.58
N GLN A 26 -9.57 -1.52 -1.17
CA GLN A 26 -9.40 -2.41 0.00
C GLN A 26 -9.82 -1.72 1.30
N LEU A 27 -9.50 -0.44 1.45
CA LEU A 27 -9.94 0.36 2.60
C LEU A 27 -11.47 0.50 2.65
N ALA A 28 -12.11 0.76 1.51
CA ALA A 28 -13.58 0.85 1.43
C ALA A 28 -14.26 -0.48 1.75
N GLU A 29 -13.72 -1.59 1.25
CA GLU A 29 -14.22 -2.93 1.55
C GLU A 29 -14.08 -3.27 3.04
N ALA A 30 -12.93 -2.94 3.64
CA ALA A 30 -12.72 -3.11 5.08
C ALA A 30 -13.66 -2.22 5.91
N CYS A 31 -13.87 -0.96 5.49
CA CYS A 31 -14.84 -0.09 6.13
C CYS A 31 -16.25 -0.66 6.02
N ARG A 32 -16.64 -1.22 4.87
CA ARG A 32 -17.96 -1.84 4.66
C ARG A 32 -18.18 -3.05 5.54
N LYS A 33 -17.15 -3.87 5.75
CA LYS A 33 -17.20 -5.02 6.68
C LYS A 33 -17.39 -4.58 8.14
N THR A 34 -16.78 -3.47 8.55
CA THR A 34 -16.83 -2.98 9.94
C THR A 34 -18.04 -2.09 10.23
N PHE A 35 -18.40 -1.18 9.32
CA PHE A 35 -19.38 -0.11 9.53
C PHE A 35 -20.64 -0.25 8.65
N GLY A 36 -20.71 -1.29 7.81
CA GLY A 36 -21.90 -1.57 7.00
C GLY A 36 -22.27 -0.43 6.06
N ARG A 37 -23.49 0.09 6.19
CA ARG A 37 -24.04 1.18 5.35
C ARG A 37 -23.39 2.54 5.58
N GLU A 38 -22.76 2.74 6.73
CA GLU A 38 -22.07 4.01 7.06
C GLU A 38 -20.66 4.07 6.47
N ALA A 39 -20.19 2.98 5.87
CA ALA A 39 -18.88 2.92 5.27
C ALA A 39 -18.75 3.84 4.05
N PRO A 40 -17.72 4.69 4.00
CA PRO A 40 -17.44 5.51 2.84
C PRO A 40 -17.02 4.63 1.66
N ASP A 41 -17.36 5.06 0.46
CA ASP A 41 -16.83 4.47 -0.75
C ASP A 41 -15.35 4.84 -0.96
N ALA A 42 -14.71 4.17 -1.92
CA ALA A 42 -13.30 4.38 -2.21
C ALA A 42 -12.98 5.83 -2.67
N GLU A 43 -13.93 6.52 -3.30
CA GLU A 43 -13.72 7.88 -3.81
C GLU A 43 -13.82 8.92 -2.68
N ALA A 44 -14.72 8.72 -1.73
CA ALA A 44 -14.80 9.49 -0.49
C ALA A 44 -13.51 9.34 0.33
N ILE A 45 -13.02 8.10 0.51
CA ILE A 45 -11.75 7.83 1.20
C ILE A 45 -10.61 8.54 0.46
N ARG A 46 -10.52 8.39 -0.86
CA ARG A 46 -9.49 9.06 -1.68
C ARG A 46 -9.52 10.57 -1.52
N THR A 47 -10.70 11.18 -1.64
CA THR A 47 -10.88 12.63 -1.54
C THR A 47 -10.43 13.14 -0.18
N TRP A 48 -10.88 12.48 0.90
CA TRP A 48 -10.47 12.82 2.26
C TRP A 48 -8.96 12.65 2.48
N TRP A 49 -8.39 11.54 1.98
CA TRP A 49 -6.96 11.25 2.14
C TRP A 49 -6.08 12.28 1.42
N LEU A 50 -6.46 12.67 0.19
CA LEU A 50 -5.77 13.69 -0.60
C LEU A 50 -5.89 15.09 -0.01
N ALA A 51 -7.05 15.45 0.56
CA ALA A 51 -7.27 16.73 1.21
C ALA A 51 -6.34 16.96 2.42
N ARG A 52 -5.85 15.88 3.05
CA ARG A 52 -4.87 15.92 4.16
C ARG A 52 -3.41 16.04 3.68
N GLY A 53 -3.16 16.18 2.38
CA GLY A 53 -1.81 16.25 1.82
C GLY A 53 -1.04 14.91 1.85
N LYS A 54 -1.65 13.84 2.34
CA LYS A 54 -1.09 12.48 2.25
C LYS A 54 -1.46 11.93 0.87
N ARG A 55 -0.51 11.93 -0.06
CA ARG A 55 -0.68 11.20 -1.32
C ARG A 55 -0.35 9.73 -1.05
N PRO A 56 -1.22 8.75 -1.40
CA PRO A 56 -0.75 7.38 -1.53
C PRO A 56 0.39 7.41 -2.54
N ASP A 57 1.52 6.81 -2.19
CA ASP A 57 2.67 6.80 -3.09
C ASP A 57 2.22 6.14 -4.41
N PRO A 58 2.15 6.88 -5.54
CA PRO A 58 1.70 6.30 -6.80
C PRO A 58 2.59 5.13 -7.25
N ARG A 59 3.82 5.06 -6.69
CA ARG A 59 4.81 4.00 -6.94
C ARG A 59 4.61 2.78 -6.04
N ALA A 60 3.83 2.88 -4.96
CA ALA A 60 3.41 1.72 -4.18
C ALA A 60 2.48 0.82 -4.99
N ARG A 61 1.81 1.31 -6.04
CA ARG A 61 0.83 0.54 -6.81
C ARG A 61 1.39 -0.75 -7.43
N ILE A 62 2.66 -0.77 -7.80
CA ILE A 62 3.34 -1.99 -8.30
C ILE A 62 3.95 -2.82 -7.19
N LEU A 63 4.42 -2.19 -6.11
CA LEU A 63 4.89 -2.92 -4.93
C LEU A 63 3.73 -3.56 -4.14
N ASN A 64 2.51 -3.07 -4.33
CA ASN A 64 1.27 -3.60 -3.78
C ASN A 64 0.59 -4.60 -4.71
N ASP A 65 1.12 -4.83 -5.91
CA ASP A 65 0.67 -5.93 -6.74
C ASP A 65 1.07 -7.23 -6.02
N PRO A 66 0.12 -8.13 -5.70
CA PRO A 66 0.41 -9.31 -4.90
C PRO A 66 1.43 -10.24 -5.56
N GLU A 67 1.50 -10.30 -6.90
CA GLU A 67 2.49 -11.10 -7.61
C GLU A 67 3.88 -10.47 -7.51
N VAL A 68 3.97 -9.14 -7.65
CA VAL A 68 5.24 -8.42 -7.49
C VAL A 68 5.73 -8.46 -6.06
N ALA A 69 4.84 -8.31 -5.08
CA ALA A 69 5.16 -8.38 -3.66
C ALA A 69 5.68 -9.78 -3.27
N ALA A 70 5.02 -10.84 -3.75
CA ALA A 70 5.46 -12.22 -3.57
C ALA A 70 6.83 -12.44 -4.22
N PHE A 71 7.02 -11.96 -5.46
CA PHE A 71 8.30 -12.03 -6.15
C PHE A 71 9.42 -11.33 -5.38
N ILE A 72 9.18 -10.13 -4.88
CA ILE A 72 10.18 -9.39 -4.08
C ILE A 72 10.50 -10.15 -2.80
N ARG A 73 9.50 -10.72 -2.11
CA ARG A 73 9.68 -11.50 -0.88
C ARG A 73 10.53 -12.75 -1.13
N ASP A 74 10.27 -13.49 -2.20
CA ASP A 74 11.00 -14.73 -2.53
C ASP A 74 12.50 -14.51 -2.77
N TYR A 75 12.87 -13.30 -3.20
CA TYR A 75 14.26 -12.92 -3.45
C TYR A 75 14.85 -11.99 -2.38
N ALA A 76 14.05 -11.40 -1.51
CA ALA A 76 14.51 -10.57 -0.41
C ALA A 76 15.44 -11.39 0.49
N GLY A 77 16.62 -10.85 0.81
CA GLY A 77 17.63 -11.54 1.61
C GLY A 77 18.45 -12.61 0.86
N ARG A 78 18.02 -13.06 -0.33
CA ARG A 78 18.75 -14.04 -1.17
C ARG A 78 19.52 -13.40 -2.31
N LEU A 79 19.00 -12.29 -2.85
CA LEU A 79 19.63 -11.54 -3.93
C LEU A 79 19.87 -10.09 -3.54
N SER A 80 20.87 -9.48 -4.19
CA SER A 80 21.10 -8.05 -4.03
C SER A 80 19.95 -7.25 -4.67
N PRO A 81 19.56 -6.10 -4.09
CA PRO A 81 18.48 -5.28 -4.66
C PRO A 81 18.63 -4.91 -6.15
N PRO A 82 19.84 -4.66 -6.70
CA PRO A 82 20.02 -4.46 -8.13
C PRO A 82 19.67 -5.69 -8.98
N LEU A 83 19.97 -6.90 -8.51
CA LEU A 83 19.62 -8.14 -9.20
C LEU A 83 18.11 -8.40 -9.15
N ILE A 84 17.48 -8.12 -8.01
CA ILE A 84 16.02 -8.18 -7.86
C ILE A 84 15.36 -7.23 -8.88
N LEU A 85 15.84 -5.99 -8.98
CA LEU A 85 15.34 -5.02 -9.96
C LEU A 85 15.50 -5.49 -11.41
N GLY A 86 16.65 -6.10 -11.74
CA GLY A 86 16.90 -6.67 -13.06
C GLY A 86 15.92 -7.79 -13.41
N LYS A 87 15.69 -8.70 -12.46
CA LYS A 87 14.70 -9.77 -12.60
C LYS A 87 13.27 -9.23 -12.71
N LEU A 88 12.91 -8.23 -11.91
CA LEU A 88 11.60 -7.57 -11.96
C LEU A 88 11.31 -6.95 -13.34
N ARG A 89 12.32 -6.33 -13.96
CA ARG A 89 12.21 -5.78 -15.34
C ARG A 89 12.01 -6.86 -16.39
N ALA A 90 12.68 -8.00 -16.22
CA ALA A 90 12.58 -9.12 -17.15
C ALA A 90 11.23 -9.85 -17.03
N THR A 91 10.73 -10.03 -15.80
CA THR A 91 9.50 -10.77 -15.52
C THR A 91 8.25 -9.93 -15.72
N PHE A 92 8.30 -8.62 -15.41
CA PHE A 92 7.14 -7.72 -15.51
C PHE A 92 7.43 -6.51 -16.42
N PRO A 93 7.65 -6.71 -17.73
CA PRO A 93 8.04 -5.62 -18.65
C PRO A 93 6.93 -4.59 -18.89
N ALA A 94 5.66 -4.98 -18.75
CA ALA A 94 4.50 -4.09 -18.88
C ALA A 94 4.19 -3.31 -17.59
N ALA A 95 4.71 -3.77 -16.44
CA ALA A 95 4.57 -3.06 -15.18
C ALA A 95 5.58 -1.91 -15.15
N ARG A 96 5.13 -0.70 -14.81
CA ARG A 96 6.01 0.47 -14.55
C ARG A 96 6.95 0.18 -13.37
N VAL A 97 8.06 -0.51 -13.65
CA VAL A 97 9.02 -1.01 -12.66
C VAL A 97 9.37 0.06 -11.62
N PRO A 98 9.38 -0.29 -10.32
CA PRO A 98 9.61 0.69 -9.27
C PRO A 98 11.01 1.30 -9.40
N ALA A 99 11.13 2.56 -8.95
CA ALA A 99 12.43 3.19 -8.84
C ALA A 99 13.31 2.43 -7.84
N ARG A 100 14.64 2.42 -8.08
CA ARG A 100 15.60 1.70 -7.23
C ARG A 100 15.45 2.06 -5.75
N SER A 101 15.31 3.35 -5.42
CA SER A 101 15.12 3.81 -4.04
C SER A 101 13.81 3.33 -3.39
N SER A 102 12.74 3.16 -4.17
CA SER A 102 11.47 2.59 -3.69
C SER A 102 11.59 1.08 -3.44
N LEU A 103 12.27 0.36 -4.33
CA LEU A 103 12.53 -1.08 -4.15
C LEU A 103 13.35 -1.33 -2.89
N TYR A 104 14.40 -0.54 -2.63
CA TYR A 104 15.22 -0.67 -1.42
C TYR A 104 14.40 -0.49 -0.14
N ARG A 105 13.55 0.54 -0.07
CA ARG A 105 12.66 0.75 1.09
C ARG A 105 11.72 -0.43 1.30
N HIS A 106 11.19 -0.99 0.22
CA HIS A 106 10.25 -2.10 0.29
C HIS A 106 10.93 -3.41 0.73
N ILE A 107 12.13 -3.71 0.20
CA ILE A 107 12.92 -4.86 0.64
C ILE A 107 13.28 -4.72 2.13
N SER A 108 13.69 -3.53 2.58
CA SER A 108 13.94 -3.29 4.01
C SER A 108 12.69 -3.53 4.85
N ALA A 109 11.52 -3.04 4.42
CA ALA A 109 10.27 -3.26 5.14
C ALA A 109 9.90 -4.75 5.22
N VAL A 110 10.01 -5.49 4.10
CA VAL A 110 9.74 -6.94 4.06
C VAL A 110 10.69 -7.71 4.99
N LEU A 111 11.99 -7.40 4.95
CA LEU A 111 12.97 -8.04 5.84
C LEU A 111 12.74 -7.69 7.31
N SER A 112 12.24 -6.48 7.61
CA SER A 112 11.88 -6.07 8.97
C SER A 112 10.59 -6.73 9.47
N ASP A 113 9.59 -6.93 8.61
CA ASP A 113 8.34 -7.63 8.97
C ASP A 113 8.57 -9.14 9.13
N ASP A 114 9.37 -9.80 8.28
CA ASP A 114 9.73 -11.21 8.45
C ASP A 114 10.49 -11.43 9.77
N ALA A 115 11.41 -10.52 10.11
CA ALA A 115 12.14 -10.57 11.38
C ALA A 115 11.24 -10.39 12.62
N LEU A 116 10.03 -9.84 12.46
CA LEU A 116 9.04 -9.69 13.53
C LEU A 116 8.07 -10.88 13.62
N ASN A 117 7.84 -11.60 12.52
CA ASN A 117 6.94 -12.77 12.47
C ASN A 117 7.63 -14.12 12.79
N ASP A 118 8.96 -14.16 12.87
CA ASP A 118 9.75 -15.35 13.24
C ASP A 118 9.95 -15.49 14.78
N ARG A 119 8.99 -14.98 15.58
CA ARG A 119 8.96 -15.06 17.05
C ARG A 119 7.65 -15.67 17.54
#